data_AF-A0A2N3GA55-F1
#
_entry.id   AF-A0A2N3GA55-F1
#
_cell.length_a   1.000
_cell.length_b   1.000
_cell.length_c   1.000
_cell.angle_alpha   90.00
_cell.angle_beta   90.00
_cell.angle_gamma   90.00
#
_symmetry.space_group_name_H-M   'P 1'
#
loop_
_entity.id
_entity.type
_entity.pdbx_description
1 polymer ?
#
loop_
_entity_poly.entity_id
_entity_poly.type
_entity_poly.pdbx_seq_one_letter_code
_entity_poly.pdbx_strand_id
1 'polypeptide(L)' 'MGYSVNELVETITAAVDYDGEIMRNTEFQDGAPKKVMDNTRFRSRFPDFEFTPIDEGIASTVEYYRSIL' A
#
# COMPACT_ATOMS: atom_id res chain seq x y z
N MET A 1 8.26 1.90 -8.95
CA MET A 1 8.56 0.89 -7.91
C MET A 1 7.22 0.49 -7.31
N GLY A 2 7.00 -0.79 -7.02
CA GLY A 2 5.73 -1.28 -6.46
C GLY A 2 5.96 -1.90 -5.10
N TYR A 3 4.90 -2.09 -4.33
CA TYR A 3 4.92 -2.75 -3.03
C TYR A 3 4.41 -4.19 -3.17
N SER A 4 5.07 -5.12 -2.49
CA SER A 4 4.57 -6.47 -2.30
C SER A 4 3.40 -6.47 -1.32
N VAL A 5 2.64 -7.57 -1.30
CA VAL A 5 1.54 -7.76 -0.34
C VAL A 5 2.08 -7.72 1.10
N ASN A 6 3.25 -8.31 1.37
CA ASN A 6 3.83 -8.33 2.71
C ASN A 6 4.27 -6.94 3.20
N GLU A 7 4.91 -6.13 2.36
CA GLU A 7 5.29 -4.76 2.72
C GLU A 7 4.06 -3.90 3.07
N LEU A 8 2.96 -4.08 2.34
CA LEU A 8 1.70 -3.40 2.66
C LEU A 8 1.11 -3.90 3.98
N VAL A 9 1.13 -5.21 4.24
CA VAL A 9 0.68 -5.80 5.52
C VAL A 9 1.48 -5.22 6.69
N GLU A 10 2.80 -5.14 6.58
CA GLU A 10 3.67 -4.57 7.61
C GLU A 10 3.35 -3.08 7.86
N THR A 11 3.21 -2.31 6.78
CA THR A 11 2.90 -0.87 6.87
C THR A 11 1.53 -0.63 7.52
N ILE A 12 0.51 -1.40 7.11
CA ILE A 12 -0.85 -1.28 7.65
C ILE A 12 -0.87 -1.71 9.12
N THR A 13 -0.24 -2.84 9.45
CA THR A 13 -0.19 -3.37 10.84
C THR A 13 0.38 -2.34 11.80
N ALA A 14 1.49 -1.69 11.40
CA ALA A 14 2.06 -0.59 12.18
C ALA A 14 1.11 0.62 12.26
N ALA A 15 0.49 1.03 11.16
CA ALA A 15 -0.40 2.19 11.13
C ALA A 15 -1.68 2.02 11.97
N VAL A 16 -2.17 0.79 12.14
CA VAL A 16 -3.37 0.50 12.94
C VAL A 16 -3.08 0.13 14.40
N ASP A 17 -1.81 0.07 14.80
CA ASP A 17 -1.37 -0.38 16.13
C ASP A 17 -1.88 -1.79 16.47
N TYR A 18 -1.76 -2.73 15.52
CA TYR A 18 -2.23 -4.11 15.71
C TYR A 18 -1.14 -5.01 16.30
N ASP A 19 -1.38 -5.51 17.51
CA ASP A 19 -0.46 -6.39 18.26
C ASP A 19 -0.80 -7.89 18.15
N GLY A 20 -1.77 -8.25 17.32
CA GLY A 20 -2.17 -9.65 17.15
C GLY A 20 -1.27 -10.44 16.20
N GLU A 21 -1.57 -11.72 16.03
CA GLU A 21 -0.85 -12.58 15.08
C GLU A 21 -1.30 -12.29 13.64
N ILE A 22 -0.33 -12.27 12.71
CA ILE A 22 -0.55 -12.16 11.27
C ILE A 22 -0.22 -13.51 10.63
N MET A 23 -1.25 -14.24 10.20
CA MET A 23 -1.09 -15.52 9.48
C MET A 23 -1.24 -15.32 7.97
N ARG A 24 -0.33 -15.92 7.19
CA ARG A 24 -0.38 -15.96 5.72
C ARG A 24 -1.01 -17.27 5.29
N ASN A 25 -2.29 -17.23 4.94
CA ASN A 25 -2.99 -18.43 4.49
C ASN A 25 -2.62 -18.76 3.03
N THR A 26 -1.85 -19.84 2.85
CA THR A 26 -1.41 -20.34 1.53
C THR A 26 -2.32 -21.42 0.95
N GLU A 27 -3.48 -21.69 1.56
CA GLU A 27 -4.50 -22.58 1.00
C GLU A 27 -5.03 -22.06 -0.34
N PHE A 28 -5.09 -20.73 -0.49
CA PHE A 28 -5.57 -20.06 -1.69
C PHE A 28 -4.41 -19.65 -2.60
N GLN A 29 -4.65 -19.71 -3.91
CA GLN A 29 -3.65 -19.30 -4.90
C GLN A 29 -3.44 -17.79 -4.90
N ASP A 30 -2.17 -17.39 -4.97
CA ASP A 30 -1.80 -16.00 -5.21
C ASP A 30 -2.29 -15.51 -6.59
N GLY A 31 -2.54 -14.20 -6.66
CA GLY A 31 -2.78 -13.54 -7.93
C GLY A 31 -1.53 -13.46 -8.81
N ALA A 32 -1.61 -12.69 -9.89
CA ALA A 32 -0.44 -12.44 -10.74
C ALA A 32 0.69 -11.79 -9.92
N PRO A 33 1.92 -12.35 -9.92
CA PRO A 33 3.01 -11.89 -9.04
C PRO A 33 3.36 -10.41 -9.21
N LYS A 34 3.20 -9.87 -10.43
CA LYS A 34 3.48 -8.47 -10.76
C LYS A 34 2.53 -7.96 -11.84
N LYS A 35 2.07 -6.73 -11.69
CA LYS A 35 1.32 -5.97 -12.71
C LYS A 35 1.90 -4.56 -12.83
N VAL A 36 3.12 -4.49 -13.36
CA VAL A 36 3.84 -3.21 -13.50
C VAL A 36 3.28 -2.45 -14.69
N MET A 37 2.87 -1.20 -14.48
CA MET A 37 2.41 -0.30 -15.52
C MET A 37 3.51 0.69 -15.90
N ASP A 38 3.62 1.01 -17.19
CA ASP A 38 4.51 2.07 -17.66
C ASP A 38 3.93 3.45 -17.27
N ASN A 39 4.77 4.29 -16.67
CA ASN A 39 4.43 5.66 -16.31
C ASN A 39 5.26 6.71 -17.07
N THR A 40 6.01 6.30 -18.10
CA THR A 40 6.88 7.20 -18.88
C THR A 40 6.13 8.40 -19.42
N ARG A 41 4.93 8.19 -20.00
CA ARG A 41 4.09 9.28 -20.55
C ARG A 41 3.55 10.23 -19.46
N PHE A 42 3.26 9.71 -18.26
CA PHE A 42 2.80 10.55 -17.16
C PHE A 42 3.94 11.46 -16.68
N ARG A 43 5.12 10.87 -16.43
CA ARG A 43 6.30 11.59 -15.95
C ARG A 43 6.79 12.63 -16.96
N SER A 44 6.69 12.36 -18.26
CA SER A 44 7.06 13.34 -19.28
C SER A 44 6.09 14.53 -19.34
N ARG A 45 4.81 14.32 -19.04
CA ARG A 45 3.79 15.37 -19.07
C ARG A 45 3.71 16.18 -17.78
N PHE A 46 4.07 15.56 -16.65
CA PHE A 46 4.00 16.12 -15.31
C PHE A 46 5.33 15.86 -14.56
N PRO A 47 6.42 16.54 -14.94
CA PRO A 47 7.75 16.25 -14.40
C PRO A 47 7.89 16.61 -12.92
N ASP A 48 7.15 17.61 -12.45
CA ASP A 48 7.21 18.13 -11.08
C ASP A 48 6.08 17.60 -10.18
N PHE A 49 5.35 16.58 -10.64
CA PHE A 49 4.28 15.98 -9.84
C PHE A 49 4.88 15.05 -8.77
N GLU A 50 4.65 15.40 -7.51
CA GLU A 50 5.00 14.58 -6.35
C GLU A 50 3.79 13.76 -5.91
N PHE A 51 3.96 12.43 -5.86
CA PHE A 51 2.95 11.55 -5.27
C PHE A 51 3.06 11.58 -3.75
N THR A 52 1.93 11.42 -3.07
CA THR A 52 1.93 11.16 -1.62
C THR A 52 2.75 9.89 -1.34
N PRO A 53 3.70 9.94 -0.39
CA PRO A 53 4.37 8.74 0.13
C PRO A 53 3.36 7.69 0.59
N ILE A 54 3.66 6.41 0.35
CA ILE A 54 2.68 5.33 0.60
C ILE A 54 2.28 5.22 2.07
N ASP A 55 3.24 5.44 2.96
CA ASP A 55 3.11 5.40 4.42
C ASP A 55 2.24 6.54 4.91
N GLU A 56 2.46 7.77 4.41
CA GLU A 56 1.59 8.92 4.68
C GLU A 56 0.16 8.68 4.17
N GLY A 57 0.02 8.11 2.97
CA GLY A 57 -1.28 7.77 2.39
C GLY A 57 -2.05 6.74 3.21
N ILE A 58 -1.38 5.67 3.65
CA ILE A 58 -1.96 4.64 4.52
C ILE A 58 -2.34 5.24 5.87
N ALA A 59 -1.45 5.99 6.52
CA ALA A 59 -1.73 6.61 7.82
C ALA A 59 -2.95 7.56 7.77
N SER A 60 -3.00 8.42 6.74
CA SER A 60 -4.14 9.34 6.53
C SER A 60 -5.45 8.58 6.28
N THR A 61 -5.37 7.45 5.58
CA THR A 61 -6.55 6.60 5.33
C THR A 61 -7.03 5.93 6.62
N VAL A 62 -6.11 5.38 7.43
CA VAL A 62 -6.45 4.79 8.74
C VAL A 62 -7.11 5.84 9.64
N GLU A 63 -6.56 7.04 9.72
CA GLU A 63 -7.13 8.13 10.53
C GLU A 63 -8.53 8.52 10.04
N TYR A 64 -8.73 8.60 8.72
CA TYR A 64 -10.06 8.82 8.17
C TYR A 64 -11.06 7.76 8.65
N TYR A 65 -10.72 6.47 8.56
CA TYR A 65 -11.61 5.40 9.04
C TYR A 65 -11.85 5.48 10.55
N ARG A 66 -10.84 5.82 11.36
CA ARG A 66 -11.00 6.04 12.82
C ARG A 66 -11.95 7.20 13.12
N SER A 67 -12.05 8.20 12.25
CA SER A 67 -12.94 9.36 12.46
C SER A 67 -14.42 9.11 12.15
N ILE A 68 -14.74 8.03 11.41
CA ILE A 68 -16.11 7.72 10.94
C ILE A 68 -16.67 6.40 11.50
N LEU A 69 -15.89 5.68 12.30
CA LEU A 69 -16.28 4.46 13.02
C LEU A 69 -16.57 4.80 14.48
#